data_AF-A0A9W4TAB3-F1
#
_entry.id   AF-A0A9W4TAB3-F1
#
_cell.length_a   1.000
_cell.length_b   1.000
_cell.length_c   1.000
_cell.angle_alpha   90.00
_cell.angle_beta   90.00
_cell.angle_gamma   90.00
#
_symmetry.space_group_name_H-M   'P 1'
#
loop_
_entity.id
_entity.type
_entity.pdbx_description
1 polymer ?
#
loop_
_entity_poly.entity_id
_entity_poly.type
_entity_poly.pdbx_seq_one_letter_code
_entity_poly.pdbx_strand_id
1 'polypeptide(L)'
;SHDRFKKTELPPIHEFHSILGNKISQEDYNHDQNNLEEYNDLYLKIDVLSLADIWTTFRKTSMHHYGLDPSHYVSAPSLSWDAMLKMTKVKIELFTEMAMHDFIEKAKHGGITMA
;
A
#
# COMPACT_ATOMS: atom_id res chain seq x y z
N SER A 1 0.04 10.72 -23.92
CA SER A 1 -0.08 9.97 -25.19
C SER A 1 1.18 9.16 -25.38
N HIS A 2 1.08 7.94 -25.94
CA HIS A 2 2.21 7.01 -26.17
C HIS A 2 3.39 7.64 -26.94
N ASP A 3 3.19 8.78 -27.60
CA ASP A 3 4.23 9.56 -28.28
C ASP A 3 5.35 10.05 -27.35
N ARG A 4 5.12 10.14 -26.04
CA ARG A 4 6.17 10.48 -25.07
C ARG A 4 7.27 9.41 -24.97
N PHE A 5 6.92 8.14 -25.14
CA PHE A 5 7.88 7.02 -25.12
C PHE A 5 8.76 6.96 -26.37
N LYS A 6 8.39 7.68 -27.45
CA LYS A 6 9.20 7.79 -28.67
C LYS A 6 10.39 8.75 -28.52
N LYS A 7 10.52 9.43 -27.38
CA LYS A 7 11.68 10.27 -27.09
C LYS A 7 12.90 9.37 -26.84
N THR A 8 13.93 9.58 -27.64
CA THR A 8 15.18 8.81 -27.60
C THR A 8 16.11 9.21 -26.47
N GLU A 9 15.79 10.27 -25.72
CA GLU A 9 16.65 10.83 -24.68
C GLU A 9 15.88 11.02 -23.38
N LEU A 10 16.57 10.76 -22.26
CA LEU A 10 16.06 11.05 -20.92
C LEU A 10 15.94 12.56 -20.69
N PRO A 11 15.01 13.02 -19.84
CA PRO A 11 15.01 14.39 -19.35
C PRO A 11 16.37 14.74 -18.72
N PRO A 12 16.79 16.01 -18.72
CA PRO A 12 17.98 16.44 -18.00
C PRO A 12 17.93 16.10 -16.50
N ILE A 13 19.10 15.80 -15.91
CA ILE A 13 19.25 15.46 -14.47
C ILE A 13 18.57 16.46 -13.51
N HIS A 14 18.52 17.75 -13.87
CA HIS A 14 17.92 18.79 -13.04
C HIS A 14 16.39 18.78 -13.01
N GLU A 15 15.74 18.04 -13.91
CA GLU A 15 14.29 17.83 -13.93
C GLU A 15 13.85 16.67 -13.00
N PHE A 16 14.80 15.89 -12.48
CA PHE A 16 14.51 14.82 -11.53
C PHE A 16 14.36 15.39 -10.12
N HIS A 17 13.14 15.35 -9.59
CA HIS A 17 12.80 15.89 -8.28
C HIS A 17 12.28 14.79 -7.35
N SER A 18 12.91 14.63 -6.19
CA SER A 18 12.39 13.78 -5.12
C SER A 18 11.61 14.62 -4.11
N ILE A 19 10.36 14.20 -3.83
CA ILE A 19 9.54 14.77 -2.76
C ILE A 19 10.18 14.51 -1.37
N LEU A 20 11.01 13.47 -1.27
CA LEU A 20 11.76 13.11 -0.07
C LEU A 20 13.06 13.93 0.09
N GLY A 21 13.32 14.91 -0.78
CA GLY A 21 14.46 15.82 -0.70
C GLY A 21 15.79 15.28 -1.26
N ASN A 22 15.82 14.03 -1.70
CA ASN A 22 17.03 13.43 -2.28
C ASN A 22 17.27 13.94 -3.71
N LYS A 23 18.48 14.40 -3.98
CA LYS A 23 18.92 14.70 -5.36
C LYS A 23 19.46 13.43 -5.98
N ILE A 24 19.18 13.21 -7.26
CA ILE A 24 19.77 12.09 -7.99
C ILE A 24 21.26 12.40 -8.21
N SER A 25 22.12 11.41 -8.01
CA SER A 25 23.54 11.58 -8.30
C SER A 25 23.78 11.47 -9.81
N GLN A 26 24.91 12.01 -10.29
CA GLN A 26 25.29 11.84 -11.70
C GLN A 26 25.56 10.38 -12.04
N GLU A 27 26.00 9.58 -11.05
CA GLU A 27 26.23 8.15 -11.19
C GLU A 27 24.92 7.40 -11.40
N ASP A 28 23.88 7.72 -10.61
CA ASP A 28 22.53 7.15 -10.78
C ASP A 28 21.92 7.53 -12.14
N TYR A 29 22.07 8.80 -12.53
CA TYR A 29 21.57 9.28 -13.83
C TYR A 29 22.26 8.60 -15.03
N ASN A 30 23.57 8.33 -14.91
CA ASN A 30 24.34 7.65 -15.96
C ASN A 30 24.15 6.13 -15.95
N HIS A 31 23.63 5.58 -14.85
CA HIS A 31 23.28 4.16 -14.75
C HIS A 31 21.98 3.84 -15.49
N ASP A 32 21.10 4.84 -15.64
CA ASP A 32 19.83 4.69 -16.35
C ASP A 32 20.00 4.48 -17.86
N GLN A 33 19.09 3.70 -18.42
CA GLN A 33 19.15 3.24 -19.80
C GLN A 33 18.99 4.39 -20.81
N ASN A 34 19.48 4.20 -22.03
CA ASN A 34 19.72 5.27 -23.00
C ASN A 34 18.44 5.97 -23.50
N ASN A 35 17.25 5.40 -23.28
CA ASN A 35 15.97 5.98 -23.69
C ASN A 35 14.86 5.82 -22.64
N LEU A 36 13.78 6.60 -22.81
CA LEU A 36 12.68 6.68 -21.83
C LEU A 36 11.85 5.38 -21.75
N GLU A 37 11.78 4.60 -22.82
CA GLU A 37 11.04 3.33 -22.86
C GLU A 37 11.70 2.30 -21.92
N GLU A 38 13.00 2.12 -22.07
CA GLU A 38 13.82 1.25 -21.25
C GLU A 38 13.81 1.64 -19.76
N TYR A 39 13.90 2.94 -19.47
CA TYR A 39 13.77 3.46 -18.10
C TYR A 39 12.41 3.14 -17.49
N ASN A 40 11.32 3.36 -18.24
CA ASN A 40 9.97 3.07 -17.77
C ASN A 40 9.76 1.57 -17.51
N ASP A 41 10.27 0.71 -18.39
CA ASP A 41 10.21 -0.73 -18.21
C ASP A 41 10.97 -1.19 -16.96
N LEU A 42 12.13 -0.59 -16.69
CA LEU A 42 12.89 -0.85 -15.46
C LEU A 42 12.12 -0.39 -14.23
N TYR A 43 11.56 0.82 -14.25
CA TYR A 43 10.75 1.35 -13.15
C TYR A 43 9.55 0.44 -12.84
N LEU A 44 8.77 0.06 -13.86
CA LEU A 44 7.63 -0.82 -13.71
C LEU A 44 8.03 -2.20 -13.17
N LYS A 45 9.16 -2.76 -13.63
CA LYS A 45 9.69 -4.01 -13.08
C LYS A 45 10.01 -3.89 -11.60
N ILE A 46 10.69 -2.81 -11.19
CA ILE A 46 11.03 -2.57 -9.79
C ILE A 46 9.76 -2.43 -8.95
N ASP A 47 8.81 -1.60 -9.38
CA ASP A 47 7.54 -1.38 -8.67
C ASP A 47 6.76 -2.69 -8.46
N VAL A 48 6.60 -3.48 -9.53
CA VAL A 48 5.91 -4.78 -9.48
C VAL A 48 6.65 -5.78 -8.59
N LEU A 49 7.98 -5.87 -8.69
CA LEU A 49 8.78 -6.80 -7.88
C LEU A 49 8.76 -6.42 -6.40
N SER A 50 8.89 -5.13 -6.08
CA SER A 50 8.82 -4.63 -4.70
C SER A 50 7.43 -4.86 -4.11
N LEU A 51 6.36 -4.61 -4.86
CA LEU A 51 5.01 -4.90 -4.41
C LEU A 51 4.79 -6.41 -4.20
N ALA A 52 5.29 -7.25 -5.10
CA ALA A 52 5.19 -8.70 -4.99
C ALA A 52 5.94 -9.24 -3.77
N ASP A 53 7.11 -8.71 -3.44
CA ASP A 53 7.89 -9.10 -2.26
C ASP A 53 7.19 -8.72 -0.96
N ILE A 54 6.74 -7.47 -0.84
CA ILE A 54 5.98 -6.98 0.31
C ILE A 54 4.70 -7.80 0.48
N TRP A 55 3.96 -8.05 -0.61
CA TRP A 55 2.72 -8.82 -0.57
C TRP A 55 2.95 -10.28 -0.16
N THR A 56 4.01 -10.91 -0.67
CA THR A 56 4.40 -12.28 -0.30
C THR A 56 4.73 -12.37 1.19
N THR A 57 5.47 -11.40 1.71
CA THR A 57 5.78 -11.31 3.14
C THR A 57 4.52 -11.09 3.96
N PHE A 58 3.63 -10.19 3.54
CA PHE A 58 2.36 -9.94 4.22
C PHE A 58 1.47 -11.19 4.29
N ARG A 59 1.39 -11.98 3.21
CA ARG A 59 0.69 -13.27 3.19
C ARG A 59 1.27 -14.27 4.19
N LYS A 60 2.60 -14.45 4.19
CA LYS A 60 3.29 -15.36 5.11
C LYS A 60 3.04 -14.95 6.57
N THR A 61 3.19 -13.67 6.89
CA THR A 61 2.97 -13.12 8.23
C THR A 61 1.51 -13.28 8.67
N SER A 62 0.55 -12.97 7.80
CA SER A 62 -0.89 -13.11 8.10
C SER A 62 -1.29 -14.57 8.31
N MET A 63 -0.79 -15.48 7.47
CA MET A 63 -1.00 -16.91 7.66
C MET A 63 -0.35 -17.43 8.94
N HIS A 64 0.83 -16.92 9.30
CA HIS A 64 1.52 -17.31 10.53
C HIS A 64 0.77 -16.85 11.80
N HIS A 65 0.34 -15.59 11.86
CA HIS A 65 -0.29 -15.03 13.07
C HIS A 65 -1.79 -15.31 13.18
N TYR A 66 -2.52 -15.23 12.06
CA TYR A 66 -3.98 -15.31 12.06
C TYR A 66 -4.48 -16.61 11.44
N GLY A 67 -3.65 -17.31 10.65
CA GLY A 67 -4.10 -18.44 9.82
C GLY A 67 -5.16 -18.01 8.81
N LEU A 68 -5.06 -16.78 8.31
CA LEU A 68 -5.94 -16.19 7.31
C LEU A 68 -5.07 -15.65 6.17
N ASP A 69 -5.45 -15.95 4.91
CA ASP A 69 -4.75 -15.43 3.74
C ASP A 69 -5.35 -14.07 3.37
N PRO A 70 -4.56 -12.98 3.36
CA PRO A 70 -5.06 -11.65 3.00
C PRO A 70 -5.60 -11.57 1.57
N SER A 71 -5.21 -12.51 0.69
CA SER A 71 -5.67 -12.55 -0.71
C SER A 71 -7.16 -12.92 -0.85
N HIS A 72 -7.80 -13.40 0.22
CA HIS A 72 -9.24 -13.67 0.26
C HIS A 72 -10.07 -12.47 0.72
N TYR A 73 -9.42 -11.33 1.00
CA TYR A 73 -10.06 -10.15 1.55
C TYR A 73 -9.94 -8.96 0.59
N VAL A 74 -10.98 -8.14 0.53
CA VAL A 74 -11.00 -6.92 -0.29
C VAL A 74 -10.02 -5.87 0.26
N SER A 75 -9.80 -5.86 1.59
CA SER A 75 -8.98 -4.85 2.24
C SER A 75 -8.38 -5.36 3.57
N ALA A 76 -7.35 -4.66 4.07
CA ALA A 76 -6.73 -4.97 5.36
C ALA A 76 -7.73 -4.86 6.55
N PRO A 77 -8.63 -3.86 6.64
CA PRO A 77 -9.66 -3.85 7.69
C PRO A 77 -10.56 -5.08 7.69
N SER A 78 -10.93 -5.61 6.52
CA SER A 78 -11.75 -6.83 6.42
C SER A 78 -11.00 -8.06 6.97
N LEU A 79 -9.71 -8.18 6.65
CA LEU A 79 -8.84 -9.19 7.23
C LEU A 79 -8.72 -9.02 8.75
N SER A 80 -8.47 -7.79 9.23
CA SER A 80 -8.30 -7.50 10.65
C SER A 80 -9.56 -7.81 11.46
N TRP A 81 -10.74 -7.55 10.89
CA TRP A 81 -12.01 -7.89 11.51
C TRP A 81 -12.17 -9.40 11.72
N ASP A 82 -11.94 -10.19 10.68
CA ASP A 82 -12.01 -11.65 10.77
C ASP A 82 -10.91 -12.23 11.67
N ALA A 83 -9.70 -11.67 11.61
CA ALA A 83 -8.62 -12.04 12.51
C ALA A 83 -9.01 -11.80 13.97
N MET A 84 -9.58 -10.63 14.29
CA MET A 84 -10.07 -10.31 15.62
C MET A 84 -11.16 -11.30 16.08
N LEU A 85 -12.16 -11.59 15.24
CA LEU A 85 -13.21 -12.57 15.56
C LEU A 85 -12.63 -13.97 15.79
N LYS A 86 -11.72 -14.43 14.94
CA LYS A 86 -11.09 -15.75 15.05
C LYS A 86 -10.23 -15.90 16.30
N MET A 87 -9.46 -14.86 16.65
CA MET A 87 -8.56 -14.88 17.80
C MET A 87 -9.32 -14.79 19.13
N THR A 88 -10.29 -13.86 19.23
CA THR A 88 -11.07 -13.65 20.46
C THR A 88 -12.19 -14.65 20.63
N LYS A 89 -12.67 -15.26 19.54
CA LYS A 89 -13.85 -16.15 19.49
C LYS A 89 -15.13 -15.47 19.99
N VAL A 90 -15.16 -14.14 20.05
CA VAL A 90 -16.34 -13.38 20.45
C VAL A 90 -17.44 -13.57 19.42
N LYS A 91 -18.67 -13.69 19.87
CA LYS A 91 -19.87 -13.66 19.02
C LYS A 91 -20.49 -12.29 19.17
N ILE A 92 -20.49 -11.52 18.08
CA ILE A 92 -21.13 -10.20 18.06
C ILE A 92 -22.60 -10.41 17.75
N GLU A 93 -23.46 -9.90 18.62
CA GLU A 93 -24.90 -9.96 18.44
C GLU A 93 -25.37 -8.85 17.49
N LEU A 94 -26.43 -9.14 16.73
CA LEU A 94 -27.08 -8.15 15.89
C LEU A 94 -27.86 -7.17 16.77
N PHE A 95 -27.77 -5.88 16.46
CA PHE A 95 -28.61 -4.89 17.15
C PHE A 95 -30.09 -5.14 16.85
N THR A 96 -30.87 -5.32 17.91
CA THR A 96 -32.32 -5.54 17.84
C THR A 96 -33.12 -4.25 18.03
N GLU A 97 -32.52 -3.25 18.65
CA GLU A 97 -33.17 -1.99 19.02
C GLU A 97 -32.33 -0.78 18.59
N MET A 98 -33.01 0.31 18.21
CA MET A 98 -32.36 1.57 17.83
C MET A 98 -31.49 2.15 18.97
N ALA A 99 -31.89 1.95 20.21
CA ALA A 99 -31.14 2.43 21.37
C ALA A 99 -29.73 1.81 21.46
N MET A 100 -29.56 0.55 21.07
CA MET A 100 -28.25 -0.12 21.04
C MET A 100 -27.33 0.51 19.98
N HIS A 101 -27.89 0.75 18.79
CA HIS A 101 -27.19 1.43 17.70
C HIS A 101 -26.78 2.84 18.13
N ASP A 102 -27.71 3.63 18.67
CA ASP A 102 -27.45 5.00 19.11
C ASP A 102 -26.41 5.07 20.22
N PHE A 103 -26.39 4.11 21.14
CA PHE A 103 -25.39 4.01 22.19
C PHE A 103 -23.99 3.83 21.61
N ILE A 104 -23.83 2.88 20.67
CA ILE A 104 -22.53 2.62 20.02
C ILE A 104 -22.09 3.82 19.16
N GLU A 105 -23.01 4.41 18.38
CA GLU A 105 -22.66 5.55 17.54
C GLU A 105 -22.24 6.78 18.35
N LYS A 106 -22.91 7.07 19.48
CA LYS A 106 -22.52 8.15 20.38
C LYS A 106 -21.18 7.89 21.09
N ALA A 107 -20.81 6.62 21.25
CA ALA A 107 -19.54 6.22 21.86
C ALA A 107 -18.37 6.16 20.86
N LYS A 108 -18.58 6.47 19.57
CA LYS A 108 -17.48 6.55 18.60
C LYS A 108 -16.79 7.91 18.70
N HIS A 109 -15.52 7.89 19.07
CA HIS A 109 -14.65 9.07 19.13
C HIS A 109 -13.33 8.77 18.41
N GLY A 110 -12.76 9.79 17.76
CA GLY A 110 -11.44 9.71 17.14
C GLY A 110 -10.30 9.81 18.17
N GLY A 111 -9.07 9.90 17.66
CA GLY A 111 -7.91 10.20 18.49
C GLY A 111 -8.00 11.59 19.11
N ILE A 112 -7.58 11.74 20.36
CA ILE A 112 -7.45 13.04 21.00
C ILE A 112 -6.11 13.63 20.56
N THR A 113 -6.14 14.79 19.93
CA THR A 113 -4.94 15.57 19.59
C THR A 113 -4.98 16.88 20.38
N MET A 114 -3.96 17.12 21.21
CA MET A 114 -3.75 18.41 21.87
C MET A 114 -2.58 19.09 21.16
N ALA A 115 -2.79 20.32 20.70
CA ALA A 115 -1.77 21.17 20.09
C ALA A 115 -1.09 22.05 21.14
#